data_AF-A0A6V7LA79-F1
#
_entry.id   AF-A0A6V7LA79-F1
#
_cell.length_a   1.000
_cell.length_b   1.000
_cell.length_c   1.000
_cell.angle_alpha   90.00
_cell.angle_beta   90.00
_cell.angle_gamma   90.00
#
_symmetry.space_group_name_H-M   'P 1'
#
loop_
_entity.id
_entity.type
_entity.pdbx_description
1 polymer ?
#
loop_
_entity_poly.entity_id
_entity_poly.type
_entity_poly.pdbx_seq_one_letter_code
_entity_poly.pdbx_strand_id
1 'polypeptide(L)' 'VDFGDVFIPQNLEIPKPRVLPEFSRLAHGLRSGNISILDSKTIYIPNLHYDGAGPDAYFWVGTGNEPNTMGTKVPNEIG' A
#
# COMPACT_ATOMS: atom_id res chain seq x y z
N VAL A 1 38.93 5.05 23.01
CA VAL A 1 38.05 3.90 22.73
C VAL A 1 37.57 4.02 21.31
N ASP A 2 37.73 2.97 20.53
CA ASP A 2 37.28 2.87 19.14
C ASP A 2 36.03 1.98 19.13
N PHE A 3 34.99 2.40 18.41
CA PHE A 3 33.70 1.73 18.32
C PHE A 3 33.55 0.91 17.03
N GLY A 4 34.60 0.82 16.20
CA GLY A 4 34.67 0.01 14.99
C GLY A 4 34.20 0.73 13.72
N ASP A 5 34.41 0.06 12.58
CA ASP A 5 34.10 0.58 11.25
C ASP A 5 32.82 -0.02 10.66
N VAL A 6 32.07 0.79 9.92
CA VAL A 6 30.89 0.36 9.14
C VAL A 6 31.19 0.52 7.65
N PHE A 7 31.11 -0.58 6.90
CA PHE A 7 31.29 -0.58 5.45
C PHE A 7 29.93 -0.58 4.74
N ILE A 8 29.57 0.52 4.08
CA ILE A 8 28.37 0.61 3.24
C ILE A 8 28.73 0.10 1.84
N PRO A 9 28.03 -0.92 1.31
CA PRO A 9 28.32 -1.44 -0.02
C PRO A 9 28.05 -0.38 -1.10
N GLN A 10 28.92 -0.30 -2.10
CA GLN A 10 28.79 0.67 -3.20
C GLN A 10 27.53 0.44 -4.07
N ASN A 11 26.97 -0.76 -4.04
CA ASN A 11 25.76 -1.15 -4.76
C ASN A 11 24.52 -1.20 -3.85
N LEU A 12 24.49 -0.44 -2.76
CA LEU A 12 23.31 -0.35 -1.91
C LEU A 12 22.13 0.27 -2.66
N GLU A 13 21.07 -0.50 -2.90
CA GLU A 13 19.79 0.05 -3.33
C GLU A 13 19.02 0.60 -2.13
N ILE A 14 19.03 1.92 -2.00
CA ILE A 14 18.25 2.60 -0.98
C ILE A 14 16.76 2.43 -1.31
N PRO A 15 15.91 2.00 -0.37
CA PRO A 15 14.46 2.01 -0.55
C PRO A 15 14.00 3.41 -0.93
N LYS A 16 13.43 3.57 -2.12
CA LYS A 16 12.92 4.85 -2.60
C LYS A 16 11.44 4.97 -2.25
N PRO A 17 10.97 6.16 -1.80
CA PRO A 17 9.55 6.44 -1.75
C PRO A 17 8.92 6.11 -3.10
N ARG A 18 7.87 5.29 -3.08
CA ARG A 18 7.21 4.80 -4.30
C ARG A 18 5.83 5.40 -4.38
N VAL A 19 5.50 5.94 -5.55
CA VAL A 19 4.17 6.44 -5.87
C VAL A 19 3.54 5.50 -6.88
N LEU A 20 2.30 5.09 -6.60
CA LEU A 20 1.44 4.30 -7.49
C LEU A 20 0.34 5.22 -8.06
N PRO A 21 -0.21 4.88 -9.24
CA PRO A 21 -1.36 5.61 -9.80
C PRO A 21 -2.61 5.45 -8.92
N GLU A 22 -3.67 6.22 -9.24
CA GLU A 22 -4.99 6.06 -8.60
C GLU A 22 -5.61 4.67 -8.83
N PHE A 23 -6.63 4.33 -8.04
CA PHE A 23 -7.40 3.11 -8.26
C PHE A 23 -8.11 3.06 -9.61
N SER A 24 -8.18 1.87 -10.20
CA SER A 24 -9.01 1.59 -11.38
C SER A 24 -10.49 1.78 -11.07
N ARG A 25 -11.22 2.42 -11.98
CA ARG A 25 -12.65 2.73 -11.83
C ARG A 25 -13.52 1.57 -12.31
N LEU A 26 -13.70 0.56 -11.47
CA LEU A 26 -14.47 -0.64 -11.81
C LEU A 26 -15.93 -0.57 -11.35
N ALA A 27 -16.17 -0.18 -10.10
CA ALA A 27 -17.50 -0.13 -9.50
C ALA A 27 -17.57 0.94 -8.39
N HIS A 28 -18.80 1.29 -7.99
CA HIS A 28 -19.10 2.10 -6.80
C HIS A 28 -18.35 3.44 -6.72
N GLY A 29 -18.08 4.04 -7.89
CA GLY A 29 -17.37 5.31 -7.99
C GLY A 29 -15.98 5.34 -7.37
N LEU A 30 -15.33 4.18 -7.20
CA LEU A 30 -14.02 4.06 -6.54
C LEU A 30 -12.96 4.87 -7.31
N ARG A 31 -12.33 5.82 -6.61
CA ARG A 31 -11.24 6.66 -7.12
C ARG A 31 -10.40 7.22 -5.98
N SER A 32 -9.21 7.71 -6.30
CA SER A 32 -8.31 8.33 -5.34
C SER A 32 -7.36 9.31 -6.04
N GLY A 33 -6.52 10.00 -5.28
CA GLY A 33 -5.28 10.54 -5.86
C GLY A 33 -4.22 9.44 -6.05
N ASN A 34 -3.02 9.85 -6.43
CA ASN A 34 -1.86 8.97 -6.45
C ASN A 34 -1.57 8.41 -5.05
N ILE A 35 -1.28 7.11 -4.97
CA ILE A 35 -1.06 6.39 -3.72
C ILE A 35 0.42 6.42 -3.39
N SER A 36 0.77 6.76 -2.15
CA SER A 36 2.18 6.80 -1.69
C SER A 36 2.48 5.62 -0.76
N ILE A 37 3.58 4.92 -1.01
CA ILE A 37 4.14 3.93 -0.09
C ILE A 37 5.11 4.66 0.83
N LEU A 38 4.73 4.82 2.10
CA LEU A 38 5.49 5.62 3.07
C LEU A 38 6.57 4.78 3.75
N ASP A 39 6.22 3.54 4.16
CA ASP A 39 7.14 2.58 4.78
C ASP A 39 6.68 1.13 4.53
N SER A 40 7.29 0.16 5.20
CA SER A 40 7.04 -1.27 5.02
C SER A 40 5.62 -1.74 5.39
N LYS A 41 4.87 -0.95 6.16
CA LYS A 41 3.53 -1.27 6.64
C LYS A 41 2.53 -0.13 6.48
N THR A 42 2.93 0.99 5.88
CA THR A 42 2.09 2.18 5.76
C THR A 42 1.98 2.63 4.30
N ILE A 43 0.75 2.69 3.81
CA ILE A 43 0.39 3.33 2.54
C ILE A 43 -0.53 4.52 2.82
N TYR A 44 -0.40 5.57 2.00
CA TYR A 44 -1.25 6.76 2.06
C TYR A 44 -2.05 6.88 0.77
N ILE A 45 -3.38 6.91 0.92
CA ILE A 45 -4.34 7.00 -0.17
C ILE A 45 -5.10 8.34 -0.01
N PRO A 46 -4.67 9.41 -0.71
CA PRO A 46 -5.36 10.68 -0.63
C PRO A 46 -6.69 10.65 -1.38
N ASN A 47 -7.68 11.40 -0.89
CA ASN A 47 -8.97 11.62 -1.54
C ASN A 47 -9.69 10.32 -1.93
N LEU A 48 -9.59 9.28 -1.09
CA LEU A 48 -10.31 8.04 -1.31
C LEU A 48 -11.82 8.31 -1.34
N HIS A 49 -12.45 7.93 -2.44
CA HIS A 49 -13.90 8.05 -2.62
C HIS A 49 -14.49 6.69 -2.95
N TYR A 50 -15.55 6.33 -2.25
CA TYR A 50 -16.41 5.18 -2.49
C TYR A 50 -17.85 5.63 -2.24
N ASP A 51 -18.78 5.33 -3.14
CA ASP A 51 -20.14 5.87 -3.08
C ASP A 51 -21.05 5.20 -2.05
N GLY A 52 -20.60 4.11 -1.41
CA GLY A 52 -21.37 3.41 -0.38
C GLY A 52 -22.49 2.51 -0.90
N ALA A 53 -22.64 2.34 -2.22
CA ALA A 53 -23.75 1.57 -2.78
C ALA A 53 -23.56 0.04 -2.70
N GLY A 54 -22.35 -0.45 -2.39
CA GLY A 54 -22.10 -1.86 -2.12
C GLY A 54 -22.40 -2.23 -0.66
N PRO A 55 -22.73 -3.50 -0.38
CA PRO A 55 -23.15 -3.95 0.94
C PRO A 55 -22.08 -3.78 2.02
N ASP A 56 -20.80 -3.92 1.62
CA ASP A 56 -19.62 -3.75 2.47
C ASP A 56 -18.40 -3.36 1.62
N ALA A 57 -17.39 -2.75 2.25
CA ALA A 57 -16.11 -2.42 1.62
C ALA A 57 -14.93 -2.76 2.53
N TYR A 58 -13.91 -3.40 1.95
CA TYR A 58 -12.71 -3.84 2.65
C TYR A 58 -11.47 -3.64 1.79
N PHE A 59 -10.33 -3.41 2.43
CA PHE A 59 -9.04 -3.60 1.77
C PHE A 59 -8.71 -5.10 1.74
N TRP A 60 -8.38 -5.61 0.56
CA TRP A 60 -8.04 -7.00 0.32
C TRP A 60 -6.68 -7.08 -0.36
N VAL A 61 -5.75 -7.81 0.23
CA VAL A 61 -4.36 -7.90 -0.23
C VAL A 61 -3.98 -9.33 -0.57
N GLY A 62 -3.02 -9.50 -1.48
CA GLY A 62 -2.48 -10.79 -1.86
C GLY A 62 -1.02 -10.67 -2.27
N THR A 63 -0.35 -11.81 -2.46
CA THR A 63 1.06 -11.87 -2.88
C THR A 63 1.25 -11.83 -4.40
N GLY A 64 0.17 -11.96 -5.16
CA GLY A 64 0.17 -11.88 -6.62
C GLY A 64 0.02 -10.45 -7.15
N ASN A 65 0.13 -10.31 -8.47
CA ASN A 65 -0.09 -9.03 -9.16
C ASN A 65 -1.55 -8.56 -9.12
N GLU A 66 -2.48 -9.49 -8.86
CA GLU A 66 -3.91 -9.22 -8.77
C GLU A 66 -4.49 -9.80 -7.47
N PRO A 67 -5.52 -9.17 -6.90
CA PRO A 67 -6.30 -9.75 -5.81
C PRO A 67 -6.86 -11.11 -6.23
N ASN A 68 -6.77 -12.11 -5.35
CA ASN A 68 -7.35 -13.43 -5.56
C ASN A 68 -8.09 -13.91 -4.30
N THR A 69 -8.83 -15.01 -4.42
CA THR A 69 -9.65 -15.58 -3.34
C THR A 69 -8.84 -16.07 -2.14
N MET A 70 -7.55 -16.31 -2.30
CA MET A 70 -6.61 -16.71 -1.24
C MET A 70 -5.94 -15.50 -0.57
N GLY A 71 -6.38 -14.28 -0.91
CA GLY A 71 -5.90 -13.07 -0.27
C GLY A 71 -6.34 -12.94 1.19
N THR A 72 -5.97 -11.82 1.79
CA THR A 72 -6.22 -11.50 3.19
C THR A 72 -6.98 -10.19 3.28
N LYS A 73 -8.07 -10.19 4.05
CA LYS A 73 -8.76 -8.97 4.45
C LYS A 73 -7.86 -8.20 5.42
N VAL A 74 -7.54 -6.95 5.10
CA VAL A 74 -6.76 -6.09 6.00
C VAL A 74 -7.61 -5.76 7.23
N PRO A 75 -7.10 -5.99 8.45
CA PRO A 75 -7.75 -5.59 9.70
C PRO A 75 -8.10 -4.10 9.70
N ASN A 76 -9.23 -3.75 10.32
CA ASN A 76 -9.54 -2.37 10.64
C ASN A 76 -8.93 -2.01 12.02
N GLU A 77 -9.28 -0.83 12.55
CA GLU A 77 -8.76 -0.32 13.82
C GLU A 77 -9.11 -1.18 15.04
N ILE A 78 -10.04 -2.13 14.89
CA ILE A 78 -10.53 -3.00 15.98
C ILE A 78 -9.81 -4.36 15.99
N GLY A 79 -9.05 -4.69 14.94
CA GLY A 79 -8.39 -5.99 14.77
C GLY A 79 -9.29 -6.98 14.07
#